data_AF-A0A946VDM7-F1
#
_entry.id   AF-A0A946VDM7-F1
#
_cell.length_a   1.000
_cell.length_b   1.000
_cell.length_c   1.000
_cell.angle_alpha   90.00
_cell.angle_beta   90.00
_cell.angle_gamma   90.00
#
_symmetry.space_group_name_H-M   'P 1'
#
loop_
_entity.id
_entity.type
_entity.pdbx_description
1 polymer ?
#
loop_
_entity_poly.entity_id
_entity_poly.type
_entity_poly.pdbx_seq_one_letter_code
_entity_poly.pdbx_strand_id
1 'polypeptide(L)'
;MLAQVVLILALLLILVGMIMVLLDAFNESFFWGLMVLLVPPVFVPIYSFVKWNKSQARNGFAMALVGLLMAGVGAYGGGLSGIPFLNDNEIVSN
;
A
#
# COMPACT_ATOMS: atom_id res chain seq x y z
N MET A 1 -7.47 15.01 -13.11
CA MET A 1 -6.34 15.65 -12.39
C MET A 1 -6.39 15.38 -10.88
N LEU A 2 -7.45 15.76 -10.15
CA LEU A 2 -7.51 15.54 -8.69
C LEU A 2 -7.41 14.06 -8.29
N ALA A 3 -8.09 13.15 -8.99
CA ALA A 3 -8.01 11.71 -8.72
C ALA A 3 -6.59 11.12 -8.90
N GLN A 4 -5.85 11.59 -9.92
CA GLN A 4 -4.45 11.18 -10.13
C GLN A 4 -3.54 11.67 -9.00
N VAL A 5 -3.74 12.92 -8.53
CA VAL A 5 -3.00 13.47 -7.40
C VAL A 5 -3.28 12.66 -6.12
N VAL A 6 -4.55 12.32 -5.86
CA VAL A 6 -4.94 11.49 -4.71
C VAL A 6 -4.32 10.10 -4.80
N LEU A 7 -4.32 9.48 -5.99
CA LEU A 7 -3.68 8.18 -6.21
C LEU A 7 -2.17 8.23 -5.95
N ILE A 8 -1.47 9.27 -6.43
CA ILE A 8 -0.03 9.44 -6.21
C ILE A 8 0.26 9.62 -4.71
N LEU A 9 -0.51 10.46 -4.01
CA LEU A 9 -0.35 10.68 -2.57
C LEU A 9 -0.63 9.40 -1.77
N ALA A 10 -1.67 8.66 -2.14
CA ALA A 10 -2.00 7.37 -1.54
C ALA A 10 -0.86 6.36 -1.72
N LEU A 11 -0.26 6.31 -2.91
CA LEU A 11 0.86 5.43 -3.22
C LEU A 11 2.10 5.79 -2.40
N LEU A 12 2.41 7.07 -2.24
CA LEU A 12 3.49 7.54 -1.38
C LEU A 12 3.25 7.16 0.09
N LEU A 13 2.03 7.31 0.59
CA LEU A 13 1.66 6.90 1.95
C LEU A 13 1.83 5.40 2.19
N ILE A 14 1.38 4.57 1.23
CA ILE A 14 1.58 3.11 1.27
C ILE A 14 3.07 2.79 1.33
N LEU A 15 3.86 3.43 0.47
CA LEU A 15 5.28 3.16 0.33
C LEU A 15 6.05 3.54 1.60
N VAL A 16 5.79 4.73 2.16
CA VAL A 16 6.38 5.17 3.43
C VAL A 16 5.97 4.25 4.58
N GLY A 17 4.68 3.89 4.67
CA GLY A 17 4.18 2.96 5.69
C GLY A 17 4.85 1.59 5.62
N MET A 18 4.97 1.02 4.41
CA MET A 18 5.64 -0.26 4.20
C MET A 18 7.13 -0.20 4.55
N ILE A 19 7.85 0.85 4.15
CA ILE A 19 9.27 1.01 4.49
C ILE A 19 9.45 1.09 6.01
N MET A 20 8.59 1.83 6.72
CA MET A 20 8.67 1.91 8.18
C MET A 20 8.51 0.54 8.85
N VAL A 21 7.52 -0.26 8.41
CA VAL A 21 7.33 -1.63 8.93
C VAL A 21 8.51 -2.53 8.57
N LEU A 22 9.03 -2.40 7.35
CA LEU A 22 10.16 -3.19 6.87
C LEU A 22 11.44 -2.89 7.66
N LEU A 23 11.74 -1.62 7.92
CA LEU A 23 12.90 -1.20 8.72
C LEU A 23 12.77 -1.67 10.16
N ASP A 24 11.58 -1.58 10.76
CA ASP A 24 11.35 -2.11 12.12
C ASP A 24 11.51 -3.64 12.17
N ALA A 25 11.02 -4.35 11.15
CA ALA A 25 11.15 -5.79 11.03
C ALA A 25 12.62 -6.23 10.89
N PHE A 26 13.41 -5.56 10.05
CA PHE A 26 14.84 -5.84 9.92
C PHE A 26 15.64 -5.49 11.18
N ASN A 27 15.27 -4.41 11.87
CA ASN A 27 15.90 -4.05 13.14
C ASN A 27 15.62 -5.09 14.24
N GLU A 28 14.48 -5.79 14.19
CA GLU A 28 14.17 -6.83 15.16
C GLU A 28 14.76 -8.18 14.80
N SER A 29 14.62 -8.61 13.54
CA SER A 29 15.30 -9.81 13.05
C SER A 29 15.39 -9.83 11.53
N PHE A 30 16.49 -10.37 11.01
CA PHE A 30 16.64 -10.58 9.58
C PHE A 30 15.52 -11.44 8.98
N PHE A 31 15.01 -12.42 9.74
CA PHE A 31 13.96 -13.34 9.28
C PHE A 31 12.62 -12.64 9.08
N TRP A 32 12.20 -11.80 10.03
CA TRP A 32 10.98 -10.99 9.90
C TRP A 32 11.09 -9.98 8.76
N GLY A 33 12.23 -9.30 8.63
CA GLY A 33 12.49 -8.39 7.51
C GLY A 33 12.38 -9.09 6.15
N LEU A 34 12.96 -10.29 6.02
CA LEU A 34 12.93 -11.07 4.78
C LEU A 34 11.52 -11.59 4.45
N MET A 35 10.75 -12.02 5.44
CA MET A 35 9.35 -12.43 5.29
C MET A 35 8.47 -11.28 4.80
N VAL A 36 8.61 -10.10 5.43
CA VAL A 36 7.90 -8.87 5.06
C VAL A 36 8.31 -8.40 3.66
N LEU A 37 9.58 -8.57 3.27
CA LEU A 37 10.07 -8.24 1.93
C LEU A 37 9.52 -9.17 0.84
N LEU A 38 9.50 -10.48 1.10
CA LEU A 38 9.12 -11.51 0.11
C LEU A 38 7.62 -11.53 -0.19
N VAL A 39 6.79 -11.42 0.85
CA VAL A 39 5.33 -11.38 0.67
C VAL A 39 4.73 -10.26 1.53
N PRO A 40 4.91 -8.99 1.10
CA PRO A 40 4.39 -7.83 1.83
C PRO A 40 2.91 -7.91 2.18
N PRO A 41 1.97 -8.27 1.28
CA PRO A 41 0.55 -8.23 1.60
C PRO A 41 0.13 -9.22 2.69
N VAL A 42 0.92 -10.27 2.93
CA VAL A 42 0.63 -11.30 3.94
C VAL A 42 1.41 -11.01 5.23
N PHE A 43 2.71 -10.76 5.14
CA PHE A 43 3.56 -10.66 6.33
C PHE A 43 3.55 -9.28 6.99
N VAL A 44 3.22 -8.20 6.27
CA VAL A 44 3.03 -6.88 6.89
C VAL A 44 1.92 -6.93 7.95
N PRO A 45 0.68 -7.36 7.66
CA PRO A 45 -0.35 -7.44 8.69
C PRO A 45 0.01 -8.44 9.80
N ILE A 46 0.55 -9.62 9.47
CA ILE A 46 0.96 -10.61 10.47
C ILE A 46 2.00 -10.02 11.44
N TYR A 47 3.06 -9.38 10.92
CA TYR A 47 4.08 -8.75 11.73
C TYR A 47 3.49 -7.63 12.60
N SER A 48 2.63 -6.78 12.03
CA SER A 48 1.97 -5.70 12.76
C SER A 48 1.05 -6.21 13.86
N PHE A 49 0.33 -7.32 13.67
CA PHE A 49 -0.50 -7.95 14.72
C PHE A 49 0.36 -8.60 15.81
N VAL A 50 1.41 -9.33 15.44
CA VAL A 50 2.32 -9.99 16.40
C VAL A 50 3.10 -8.96 17.22
N LYS A 51 3.47 -7.83 16.62
CA LYS A 51 4.27 -6.76 17.23
C LYS A 51 3.45 -5.49 17.49
N TRP A 52 2.15 -5.63 17.74
CA TRP A 52 1.23 -4.49 17.93
C TRP A 52 1.63 -3.55 19.07
N ASN A 53 2.39 -4.05 20.06
CA ASN A 53 2.88 -3.26 21.18
C ASN A 53 4.00 -2.28 20.77
N LYS A 54 4.61 -2.45 19.59
CA LYS A 54 5.57 -1.50 19.04
C LYS A 54 4.82 -0.38 18.31
N SER A 55 4.97 0.83 18.84
CA SER A 55 4.37 2.05 18.25
C SER A 55 4.73 2.25 16.77
N GLN A 56 5.96 1.87 16.38
CA GLN A 56 6.46 2.05 15.02
C GLN A 56 5.81 1.09 14.00
N ALA A 57 5.68 -0.20 14.33
CA ALA A 57 4.98 -1.18 13.50
C ALA A 57 3.48 -0.83 13.33
N ARG A 58 2.85 -0.33 14.41
CA ARG A 58 1.45 0.11 14.39
C ARG A 58 1.25 1.35 13.51
N ASN A 59 2.13 2.35 13.63
CA ASN A 59 2.03 3.58 12.85
C ASN A 59 2.31 3.33 11.36
N GLY A 60 3.34 2.51 11.04
CA GLY A 60 3.64 2.14 9.66
C GLY A 60 2.48 1.38 9.00
N PHE A 61 1.86 0.45 9.73
CA PHE A 61 0.67 -0.26 9.27
C PHE A 61 -0.54 0.66 9.08
N ALA A 62 -0.80 1.55 10.03
CA ALA A 62 -1.91 2.51 9.93
C ALA A 62 -1.74 3.44 8.72
N MET A 63 -0.53 3.94 8.46
CA MET A 63 -0.25 4.75 7.26
C MET A 63 -0.46 3.95 5.97
N ALA A 64 0.00 2.71 5.92
CA ALA A 64 -0.21 1.84 4.77
C ALA A 64 -1.70 1.55 4.53
N LEU A 65 -2.47 1.33 5.60
CA LEU A 65 -3.91 1.09 5.53
C LEU A 65 -4.67 2.33 5.06
N VAL A 66 -4.34 3.52 5.58
CA VAL A 66 -4.94 4.79 5.15
C VAL A 66 -4.62 5.06 3.68
N GLY A 67 -3.38 4.86 3.27
CA GLY A 67 -2.99 4.98 1.87
C GLY A 67 -3.75 3.98 0.98
N LEU A 68 -3.94 2.74 1.42
CA LEU A 68 -4.72 1.73 0.68
C LEU A 68 -6.19 2.15 0.53
N LEU A 69 -6.80 2.67 1.59
CA LEU A 69 -8.17 3.17 1.54
C LEU A 69 -8.30 4.39 0.61
N MET A 70 -7.35 5.32 0.67
CA MET A 70 -7.31 6.46 -0.26
C MET A 70 -7.12 6.02 -1.71
N ALA A 71 -6.28 5.01 -1.96
CA ALA A 71 -6.09 4.42 -3.29
C ALA A 71 -7.38 3.76 -3.78
N GLY A 72 -8.07 3.01 -2.91
CA GLY A 72 -9.36 2.39 -3.23
C GLY A 72 -10.44 3.41 -3.59
N VAL A 73 -10.56 4.48 -2.81
CA VAL A 73 -11.50 5.58 -3.09
C VAL A 73 -11.12 6.31 -4.39
N GLY A 74 -9.83 6.57 -4.61
CA GLY A 74 -9.33 7.20 -5.84
C GLY A 74 -9.57 6.35 -7.09
N ALA A 75 -9.43 5.03 -6.98
CA ALA A 75 -9.67 4.09 -8.06
C ALA A 75 -11.17 3.97 -8.42
N TYR A 76 -12.04 3.80 -7.42
CA TYR A 76 -13.50 3.68 -7.61
C TYR A 76 -14.17 5.01 -7.99
N GLY A 77 -13.64 6.15 -7.52
CA GLY A 77 -14.16 7.49 -7.83
C GLY A 77 -13.86 8.01 -9.23
N GLY A 78 -13.37 7.16 -10.15
CA GLY A 78 -13.07 7.53 -11.54
C GLY A 78 -11.59 7.83 -11.84
N GLY A 79 -10.65 7.46 -10.95
CA GLY A 79 -9.21 7.62 -11.20
C GLY A 79 -8.64 6.66 -12.26
N LEU A 80 -9.33 5.54 -12.54
CA LEU A 80 -8.88 4.53 -13.50
C LEU A 80 -9.17 4.90 -14.97
N SER A 81 -10.11 5.81 -15.25
CA SER A 81 -10.46 6.23 -16.62
C SER A 81 -9.37 7.06 -17.32
N GLY A 82 -8.37 7.53 -16.57
CA GLY A 82 -7.19 8.22 -17.09
C GLY A 82 -5.98 7.33 -17.35
N ILE A 83 -6.13 6.01 -17.19
CA ILE A 83 -5.06 5.03 -17.39
C ILE A 83 -5.28 4.34 -18.75
N PRO A 84 -4.51 4.67 -19.81
CA PRO A 84 -4.81 4.28 -21.18
C PRO A 84 -4.81 2.76 -21.44
N PHE A 85 -4.18 1.96 -20.57
CA PHE A 85 -4.12 0.51 -20.67
C PHE A 85 -5.28 -0.25 -20.00
N LEU A 86 -6.24 0.46 -19.40
CA LEU A 86 -7.44 -0.13 -18.77
C LEU A 86 -8.75 0.41 -19.37
N ASN A 87 -8.67 1.20 -20.45
CA ASN A 87 -9.84 1.72 -21.14
C ASN A 87 -10.32 0.70 -22.18
N ASP A 88 -11.01 -0.35 -21.73
CA ASP A 88 -11.48 -1.48 -22.54
C ASP A 88 -12.57 -1.13 -23.58
N ASN A 89 -12.83 0.15 -23.82
CA ASN A 89 -13.90 0.63 -24.69
C ASN A 89 -13.55 0.64 -26.19
N GLU A 90 -12.35 0.23 -26.60
CA GLU A 90 -11.94 0.21 -28.02
C GLU A 90 -12.01 -1.18 -28.69
N ILE A 91 -12.41 -2.25 -27.98
CA ILE A 91 -12.38 -3.62 -28.56
C ILE A 91 -13.74 -4.07 -29.16
N VAL A 92 -14.83 -3.28 -29.05
CA VAL A 92 -16.19 -3.73 -29.44
C VAL A 92 -16.87 -2.84 -30.51
N SER A 93 -16.11 -2.25 -31.44
CA SER A 93 -16.72 -1.58 -32.61
C SER A 93 -16.07 -1.93 -33.95
N ASN A 94 -16.04 -3.22 -34.29
CA ASN A 94 -16.00 -3.65 -35.70
C ASN A 94 -17.08 -4.69 -35.94
#